data_AF-A0A8T0YPU6-F1
#
_entry.id   AF-A0A8T0YPU6-F1
#
_cell.length_a   1.000
_cell.length_b   1.000
_cell.length_c   1.000
_cell.angle_alpha   90.00
_cell.angle_beta   90.00
_cell.angle_gamma   90.00
#
_symmetry.space_group_name_H-M   'P 1'
#
loop_
_entity.id
_entity.type
_entity.pdbx_description
1 polymer ?
#
loop_
_entity_poly.entity_id
_entity_poly.type
_entity_poly.pdbx_seq_one_letter_code
_entity_poly.pdbx_strand_id
1 'polypeptide(L)'
;MEHPVFTNLPPAQQDALNKLMSLLGPEGVSQLASQGPEAVNARLESFSRYENALLEHIQERMSAATAAASATREGSTRPKPLLVSVKTFEGKDGENLLL
;
A
#
# COMPACT_ATOMS: atom_id res chain seq x y z
N MET A 1 30.58 -12.87 -14.60
CA MET A 1 30.27 -14.10 -15.36
C MET A 1 28.84 -13.94 -15.82
N GLU A 2 28.58 -13.80 -17.11
CA GLU A 2 27.21 -13.76 -17.63
C GLU A 2 26.67 -15.19 -17.61
N HIS A 3 25.53 -15.41 -16.96
CA HIS A 3 24.97 -16.76 -16.86
C HIS A 3 24.18 -17.06 -18.15
N PRO A 4 24.56 -18.09 -18.94
CA PRO A 4 23.88 -18.41 -20.20
C PRO A 4 22.43 -18.85 -20.01
N VAL A 5 22.01 -19.10 -18.78
CA VAL A 5 20.64 -19.44 -18.44
C VAL A 5 19.67 -18.24 -18.57
N PHE A 6 20.17 -17.01 -18.48
CA PHE A 6 19.35 -15.81 -18.52
C PHE A 6 19.20 -15.23 -19.94
N THR A 7 19.96 -15.72 -20.92
CA THR A 7 20.01 -15.16 -22.28
C THR A 7 18.84 -15.59 -23.17
N ASN A 8 18.10 -16.63 -22.81
CA ASN A 8 16.96 -17.16 -23.58
C ASN A 8 15.58 -16.79 -23.00
N LEU A 9 15.52 -15.83 -22.08
CA LEU A 9 14.27 -15.46 -21.44
C LEU A 9 13.44 -14.49 -22.31
N PRO A 10 12.13 -14.72 -22.45
CA PRO A 10 11.24 -13.80 -23.15
C PRO A 10 11.28 -12.40 -22.50
N PRO A 11 11.08 -11.32 -23.28
CA PRO A 11 11.22 -9.95 -22.80
C PRO A 11 10.30 -9.61 -21.62
N ALA A 12 9.12 -10.24 -21.56
CA ALA A 12 8.19 -10.10 -20.44
C ALA A 12 8.76 -10.59 -19.09
N GLN A 13 9.71 -11.52 -19.10
CA GLN A 13 10.34 -12.08 -17.89
C GLN A 13 11.66 -11.39 -17.52
N GLN A 14 12.21 -10.53 -18.40
CA GLN A 14 13.45 -9.81 -18.12
C GLN A 14 13.28 -8.77 -17.00
N ASP A 15 12.12 -8.11 -16.92
CA ASP A 15 11.82 -7.20 -15.80
C ASP A 15 11.76 -7.96 -14.47
N ALA A 16 11.02 -9.07 -14.43
CA ALA A 16 10.93 -9.94 -13.27
C ALA A 16 12.31 -10.47 -12.85
N LEU A 17 13.16 -10.85 -13.82
CA LEU A 17 14.52 -11.29 -13.54
C LEU A 17 15.36 -10.16 -12.94
N ASN A 18 15.34 -8.95 -13.50
CA ASN A 18 16.09 -7.82 -12.97
C ASN A 18 15.68 -7.48 -11.53
N LYS A 19 14.38 -7.46 -11.24
CA LYS A 19 13.86 -7.29 -9.87
C LYS A 19 14.33 -8.40 -8.94
N LEU A 20 14.23 -9.65 -9.37
CA LEU A 20 14.62 -10.81 -8.59
C LEU A 20 16.14 -10.81 -8.30
N MET A 21 16.97 -10.49 -9.29
CA MET A 21 18.43 -10.37 -9.14
C MET A 21 18.80 -9.25 -8.16
N SER A 22 18.11 -8.11 -8.23
CA SER A 22 18.29 -7.00 -7.29
C SER A 22 17.95 -7.42 -5.84
N LEU A 23 16.93 -8.26 -5.67
CA LEU A 23 16.46 -8.72 -4.36
C LEU A 23 17.32 -9.85 -3.76
N LEU A 24 17.87 -10.73 -4.61
CA LEU A 24 18.70 -11.88 -4.21
C LEU A 24 20.18 -11.51 -3.96
N GLY A 25 20.70 -10.51 -4.66
CA GLY A 25 22.14 -10.22 -4.66
C GLY A 25 22.98 -11.27 -5.40
N PRO A 26 24.29 -11.04 -5.56
CA PRO A 26 25.15 -11.80 -6.46
C PRO A 26 25.26 -13.30 -6.12
N GLU A 27 25.29 -13.66 -4.84
CA GLU A 27 25.30 -15.05 -4.39
C GLU A 27 23.98 -15.78 -4.71
N GLY A 28 22.84 -15.12 -4.48
CA GLY A 28 21.53 -15.70 -4.77
C GLY A 28 21.29 -15.87 -6.27
N VAL A 29 21.79 -14.95 -7.10
CA VAL A 29 21.75 -15.06 -8.56
C VAL A 29 22.60 -16.22 -9.06
N SER A 30 23.79 -16.42 -8.48
CA SER A 30 24.66 -17.55 -8.84
C SER A 30 24.03 -18.90 -8.50
N GLN A 31 23.37 -19.00 -7.35
CA GLN A 31 22.62 -20.20 -6.96
C GLN A 31 21.46 -20.45 -7.91
N LEU A 32 20.67 -19.43 -8.23
CA LEU A 32 19.57 -19.53 -9.17
C LEU A 32 20.04 -20.01 -10.55
N ALA A 33 21.12 -19.43 -11.07
CA ALA A 33 21.70 -19.83 -12.34
C ALA A 33 22.19 -21.28 -12.33
N SER A 34 22.67 -21.78 -11.19
CA SER A 34 23.10 -23.16 -11.01
C SER A 34 21.94 -24.18 -11.00
N GLN A 35 20.70 -23.74 -10.79
CA GLN A 35 19.51 -24.61 -10.80
C GLN A 35 19.04 -24.96 -12.22
N GLY A 36 19.55 -24.25 -13.24
CA GLY A 36 19.21 -24.48 -14.63
C GLY A 36 17.98 -23.69 -15.13
N PRO A 37 17.75 -23.69 -16.45
CA PRO A 37 16.77 -22.82 -17.12
C PRO A 37 15.32 -23.07 -16.68
N GLU A 38 14.91 -24.33 -16.52
CA GLU A 38 13.56 -24.67 -16.07
C GLU A 38 13.26 -24.10 -14.68
N ALA A 39 14.20 -24.25 -13.74
CA ALA A 39 14.05 -23.79 -12.36
C ALA A 39 14.04 -22.26 -12.29
N VAL A 40 14.89 -21.59 -13.08
CA VAL A 40 14.88 -20.13 -13.23
C VAL A 40 13.53 -19.67 -13.76
N ASN A 41 13.02 -20.30 -14.82
CA ASN A 41 11.74 -19.94 -15.42
C ASN A 41 10.57 -20.11 -14.42
N ALA A 42 10.50 -21.25 -13.73
CA ALA A 42 9.50 -21.50 -12.69
C ALA A 42 9.59 -20.49 -11.54
N ARG A 43 10.81 -20.08 -11.16
CA ARG A 43 11.01 -19.04 -10.15
C ARG A 43 10.54 -17.66 -10.62
N LEU A 44 10.78 -17.33 -11.89
CA LEU A 44 10.30 -16.07 -12.46
C LEU A 44 8.77 -16.04 -12.57
N GLU A 45 8.14 -17.14 -12.97
CA GLU A 45 6.69 -17.25 -13.05
C GLU A 45 6.05 -17.14 -11.66
N SER A 46 6.59 -17.86 -10.66
CA SER A 46 6.10 -17.75 -9.29
C SER A 46 6.31 -16.36 -8.68
N PHE A 47 7.43 -15.70 -8.98
CA PHE A 47 7.68 -14.32 -8.57
C PHE A 47 6.67 -13.35 -9.19
N SER A 48 6.43 -13.44 -10.50
CA SER A 48 5.43 -12.63 -11.19
C SER A 48 4.03 -12.87 -10.63
N ARG A 49 3.65 -14.13 -10.41
CA ARG A 49 2.36 -14.48 -9.80
C ARG A 49 2.20 -13.90 -8.39
N TYR A 50 3.25 -13.97 -7.59
CA TYR A 50 3.25 -13.38 -6.24
C TYR A 50 3.10 -11.86 -6.29
N GLU A 51 3.81 -11.17 -7.19
CA GLU A 51 3.70 -9.71 -7.37
C GLU A 51 2.26 -9.33 -7.74
N ASN A 52 1.64 -10.03 -8.70
CA ASN A 52 0.26 -9.79 -9.10
C ASN A 52 -0.73 -10.03 -7.94
N ALA A 53 -0.61 -11.17 -7.25
CA ALA A 53 -1.48 -11.48 -6.11
C ALA A 53 -1.34 -10.46 -4.96
N LEU A 54 -0.13 -9.94 -4.74
CA LEU A 54 0.12 -8.90 -3.75
C LEU A 54 -0.54 -7.57 -4.14
N LEU A 55 -0.45 -7.18 -5.42
CA LEU A 55 -1.10 -5.97 -5.93
C LEU A 55 -2.63 -6.07 -5.83
N GLU A 56 -3.21 -7.21 -6.24
CA GLU A 56 -4.65 -7.48 -6.09
C GLU A 56 -5.07 -7.38 -4.61
N HIS A 57 -4.33 -8.04 -3.71
CA HIS A 57 -4.65 -8.00 -2.29
C HIS A 57 -4.62 -6.57 -1.70
N ILE A 58 -3.63 -5.76 -2.10
CA ILE A 58 -3.54 -4.36 -1.67
C ILE A 58 -4.73 -3.55 -2.22
N GLN A 59 -5.11 -3.78 -3.48
CA GLN A 59 -6.24 -3.10 -4.11
C GLN A 59 -7.58 -3.46 -3.45
N GLU A 60 -7.79 -4.74 -3.13
CA GLU A 60 -8.96 -5.22 -2.39
C GLU A 60 -9.04 -4.56 -1.01
N ARG A 61 -7.91 -4.52 -0.28
CA ARG A 61 -7.86 -3.87 1.04
C ARG A 61 -8.14 -2.37 0.97
N MET A 62 -7.61 -1.67 -0.02
CA MET A 62 -7.90 -0.25 -0.21
C MET A 62 -9.38 -0.02 -0.57
N SER A 63 -9.97 -0.88 -1.41
CA SER A 63 -11.38 -0.82 -1.76
C SER A 63 -12.27 -1.04 -0.54
N ALA A 64 -11.97 -2.05 0.28
CA ALA A 64 -12.68 -2.33 1.52
C ALA A 64 -12.58 -1.17 2.53
N ALA A 65 -11.38 -0.58 2.69
CA ALA A 65 -11.19 0.59 3.56
C ALA A 65 -11.97 1.80 3.05
N THR A 66 -12.01 2.02 1.74
CA THR A 66 -12.79 3.10 1.10
C THR A 66 -14.28 2.90 1.33
N ALA A 67 -14.79 1.66 1.15
CA ALA A 67 -16.19 1.32 1.40
C ALA A 67 -16.60 1.50 2.87
N ALA A 68 -15.72 1.17 3.82
CA ALA A 68 -15.96 1.39 5.25
C ALA A 68 -15.99 2.90 5.60
N ALA A 69 -15.11 3.69 4.97
CA ALA A 69 -15.08 5.14 5.14
C ALA A 69 -16.33 5.83 4.53
N SER A 70 -16.82 5.36 3.38
CA SER A 70 -18.07 5.86 2.79
C SER A 70 -19.30 5.43 3.59
N ALA A 71 -19.38 4.20 4.08
CA ALA A 71 -20.46 3.76 4.99
C ALA A 71 -20.49 4.57 6.29
N THR A 72 -19.33 4.95 6.82
CA THR A 72 -19.24 5.87 7.98
C THR A 72 -19.72 7.28 7.63
N ARG A 73 -19.54 7.74 6.39
CA ARG A 73 -20.04 9.04 5.90
C ARG A 73 -21.55 9.04 5.66
N GLU A 74 -22.10 7.97 5.10
CA GLU A 74 -23.54 7.85 4.84
C GLU A 74 -24.34 7.52 6.11
N GLY A 75 -23.73 6.83 7.08
CA GLY A 75 -24.27 6.60 8.41
C GLY A 75 -23.98 7.72 9.42
N SER A 76 -23.16 8.71 9.08
CA SER A 76 -22.95 9.89 9.92
C SER A 76 -24.19 10.77 9.85
N THR A 77 -25.13 10.50 10.75
CA THR A 77 -26.08 11.49 11.22
C THR A 77 -25.25 12.67 11.71
N ARG A 78 -24.97 13.63 10.82
CA ARG A 78 -24.26 14.88 11.11
C ARG A 78 -24.73 15.33 12.49
N PRO A 79 -23.88 15.28 13.54
CA PRO A 79 -24.32 15.65 14.86
C PRO A 79 -24.82 17.08 14.75
N LYS A 80 -26.09 17.28 15.12
CA LYS A 80 -26.73 18.59 15.07
C LYS A 80 -25.83 19.52 15.87
N PRO A 81 -25.34 20.64 15.29
CA PRO A 81 -24.46 21.53 16.02
C PRO A 81 -25.18 21.94 17.31
N LEU A 82 -24.55 21.72 18.46
CA LEU A 82 -25.09 22.13 19.74
C LEU A 82 -25.18 23.67 19.74
N LEU A 83 -26.38 24.20 19.60
CA LEU A 83 -26.67 25.62 19.76
C LEU A 83 -26.68 25.93 21.26
N VAL A 84 -25.54 26.40 21.78
CA VAL A 84 -25.42 26.85 23.17
C VAL A 84 -25.81 28.32 23.23
N SER A 85 -27.02 28.62 23.71
CA SER A 85 -27.39 30.01 24.02
C SER A 85 -26.69 30.45 25.30
N VAL A 86 -25.62 31.23 25.15
CA VAL A 86 -25.02 31.98 26.26
C VAL A 86 -25.95 33.16 26.57
N LYS A 87 -26.57 33.16 27.75
CA LYS A 87 -27.22 34.37 28.27
C LYS A 87 -26.12 35.35 28.64
N THR A 88 -25.97 36.41 27.88
CA THR A 88 -25.16 37.56 28.28
C THR A 88 -25.77 38.15 29.54
N PHE A 89 -24.98 38.17 30.62
CA PHE A 89 -25.34 38.89 31.83
C PHE A 89 -25.26 40.39 31.51
N GLU A 90 -26.41 41.06 31.49
CA GLU A 90 -26.48 42.52 31.44
C GLU A 90 -26.06 43.03 32.82
N GLY A 91 -24.76 43.23 32.98
CA GLY A 91 -24.18 43.87 34.16
C GLY A 91 -24.73 45.28 34.24
N LYS A 92 -25.55 45.53 35.26
CA LYS A 92 -26.00 46.87 35.62
C LYS A 92 -24.77 47.75 35.80
N ASP A 93 -24.72 48.85 35.06
CA ASP A 93 -23.60 49.78 35.02
C ASP A 93 -23.00 50.03 36.41
N GLY A 94 -21.71 49.70 36.55
CA GLY A 94 -20.87 50.37 37.54
C GLY A 94 -20.39 49.56 38.74
N GLU A 95 -19.80 48.39 38.56
CA GLU A 95 -18.68 48.02 39.43
C GLU A 95 -17.56 47.29 38.70
N ASN A 96 -16.43 47.97 38.69
CA ASN A 96 -15.14 47.60 38.14
C ASN A 96 -14.56 46.43 38.94
N LEU A 97 -14.28 45.30 38.27
CA LEU A 97 -13.38 44.29 38.81
C LEU A 97 -12.25 44.10 37.79
N LEU A 98 -11.21 44.90 38.02
CA LEU A 98 -9.84 44.74 37.53
C LEU A 98 -9.46 43.28 37.25
N LEU A 99 -9.04 43.04 36.00
CA LEU A 99 -7.80 42.33 35.61
C LEU A 99 -7.53 42.55 34.12
#